data_AF-X0T2Q0-F1
#
_entry.id   AF-X0T2Q0-F1
#
_cell.length_a   1.000
_cell.length_b   1.000
_cell.length_c   1.000
_cell.angle_alpha   90.00
_cell.angle_beta   90.00
_cell.angle_gamma   90.00
#
_symmetry.space_group_name_H-M   'P 1'
#
loop_
_entity.id
_entity.type
_entity.pdbx_description
1 polymer ?
#
loop_
_entity_poly.entity_id
_entity_poly.type
_entity_poly.pdbx_seq_one_letter_code
_entity_poly.pdbx_strand_id
1 'polypeptide(L)'
;MSVLNVVDSVGDAPSALLEFIHAVLEGGNLQAWRVEIWGCRCEGECDYTTIYFGLCSSLEETKDLFLHEAAHAIMETKGKVPYEEWHGTEWQGIYDRLKERYL
;
A
#
# COMPACT_ATOMS: atom_id res chain seq x y z
N MET A 1 -19.04 -2.74 14.65
CA MET A 1 -19.17 -3.40 13.34
C MET A 1 -17.82 -3.20 12.64
N SER A 2 -17.06 -4.28 12.42
CA SER A 2 -15.76 -4.22 11.73
C SER A 2 -15.99 -4.63 10.28
N VAL A 3 -15.73 -3.73 9.33
CA VAL A 3 -15.78 -4.06 7.89
C VAL A 3 -14.44 -4.69 7.58
N LEU A 4 -14.43 -6.02 7.41
CA LEU A 4 -13.30 -6.74 6.84
C LEU A 4 -13.31 -6.43 5.34
N ASN A 5 -12.40 -5.57 4.88
CA ASN A 5 -12.28 -5.31 3.45
C ASN A 5 -11.63 -6.52 2.78
N VAL A 6 -12.36 -7.05 1.80
CA VAL A 6 -12.05 -8.26 1.06
C VAL A 6 -10.82 -8.02 0.21
N VAL A 7 -9.76 -8.78 0.48
CA VAL A 7 -8.60 -8.91 -0.42
C VAL A 7 -8.98 -9.97 -1.46
N ASP A 8 -9.57 -9.56 -2.58
CA ASP A 8 -10.24 -10.44 -3.55
C ASP A 8 -9.28 -11.20 -4.50
N SER A 9 -7.97 -11.07 -4.29
CA SER A 9 -6.93 -11.77 -5.05
C SER A 9 -5.71 -12.05 -4.17
N VAL A 10 -5.87 -12.98 -3.21
CA VAL A 10 -4.81 -13.44 -2.28
C VAL A 10 -4.32 -14.85 -2.60
N GLY A 11 -4.87 -15.52 -3.62
CA GLY A 11 -4.79 -16.98 -3.81
C GLY A 11 -3.48 -17.68 -3.39
N ASP A 12 -2.32 -17.03 -3.60
CA ASP A 12 -1.00 -17.55 -3.24
C ASP A 12 -0.07 -16.57 -2.45
N ALA A 13 -0.58 -15.46 -1.90
CA ALA A 13 0.27 -14.49 -1.18
C ALA A 13 0.74 -15.07 0.18
N PRO A 14 2.05 -14.99 0.52
CA PRO A 14 2.56 -15.48 1.80
C PRO A 14 1.86 -14.84 3.00
N SER A 15 1.57 -15.62 4.06
CA SER A 15 0.87 -15.11 5.26
C SER A 15 1.58 -13.90 5.91
N ALA A 16 2.91 -13.91 5.91
CA ALA A 16 3.72 -12.79 6.41
C ALA A 16 3.55 -11.50 5.60
N LEU A 17 3.17 -11.58 4.32
CA LEU A 17 2.84 -10.41 3.50
C LEU A 17 1.46 -9.87 3.87
N LEU A 18 0.48 -10.75 4.12
CA LEU A 18 -0.88 -10.34 4.50
C LEU A 18 -0.93 -9.68 5.87
N GLU A 19 -0.21 -10.22 6.86
CA GLU A 19 -0.09 -9.61 8.19
C GLU A 19 0.56 -8.22 8.12
N PHE A 20 1.58 -8.09 7.28
CA PHE A 20 2.24 -6.80 7.02
C PHE A 20 1.28 -5.79 6.39
N ILE A 21 0.54 -6.17 5.33
CA ILE A 21 -0.46 -5.31 4.68
C ILE A 21 -1.48 -4.82 5.70
N HIS A 22 -2.03 -5.71 6.51
CA HIS A 22 -3.01 -5.35 7.55
C HIS A 22 -2.45 -4.33 8.54
N ALA A 23 -1.22 -4.53 9.04
CA ALA A 23 -0.60 -3.62 9.99
C ALA A 23 -0.43 -2.20 9.41
N VAL A 24 -0.02 -2.12 8.13
CA VAL A 24 0.14 -0.84 7.43
C VAL A 24 -1.22 -0.16 7.21
N LEU A 25 -2.24 -0.89 6.75
CA LEU A 25 -3.58 -0.31 6.54
C LEU A 25 -4.18 0.23 7.85
N GLU A 26 -3.99 -0.48 8.96
CA GLU A 26 -4.44 -0.03 10.27
C GLU A 26 -3.68 1.21 10.75
N GLY A 27 -2.34 1.19 10.69
CA GLY A 27 -1.52 2.31 11.15
C GLY A 27 -1.54 3.54 10.23
N GLY A 28 -1.89 3.36 8.96
CA GLY A 28 -2.05 4.42 7.95
C GLY A 28 -3.46 5.00 7.87
N ASN A 29 -4.42 4.51 8.67
CA ASN A 29 -5.83 4.88 8.60
C ASN A 29 -6.47 4.62 7.20
N LEU A 30 -6.06 3.51 6.58
CA LEU A 30 -6.52 3.05 5.27
C LEU A 30 -7.47 1.83 5.40
N GLN A 31 -8.13 1.63 6.54
CA GLN A 31 -8.95 0.44 6.78
C GLN A 31 -10.12 0.32 5.79
N ALA A 32 -10.55 1.43 5.20
CA ALA A 32 -11.59 1.47 4.16
C ALA A 32 -11.09 1.10 2.75
N TRP A 33 -9.76 0.99 2.55
CA TRP A 33 -9.16 0.75 1.25
C TRP A 33 -9.12 -0.75 0.91
N ARG A 34 -9.28 -1.04 -0.38
CA ARG A 34 -9.11 -2.37 -0.95
C ARG A 34 -7.65 -2.59 -1.36
N VAL A 35 -7.20 -3.83 -1.32
CA VAL A 35 -5.87 -4.24 -1.80
C VAL A 35 -6.01 -5.34 -2.83
N GLU A 36 -5.36 -5.19 -3.98
CA GLU A 36 -5.26 -6.20 -5.03
C GLU A 36 -3.81 -6.55 -5.33
N ILE A 37 -3.49 -7.85 -5.31
CA ILE A 37 -2.13 -8.35 -5.57
C ILE A 37 -2.06 -8.93 -6.98
N TRP A 38 -1.17 -8.40 -7.83
CA TRP A 38 -0.89 -8.89 -9.17
C TRP A 38 0.23 -9.94 -9.15
N GLY A 39 -0.01 -11.11 -9.72
CA GLY A 39 0.88 -12.26 -9.53
C GLY A 39 2.30 -12.18 -10.11
N CYS A 40 2.59 -11.27 -11.06
CA CYS A 40 3.89 -11.32 -11.78
C CYS A 40 4.39 -9.98 -12.37
N ARG A 41 4.01 -8.83 -11.79
CA ARG A 41 4.58 -7.53 -12.16
C ARG A 41 5.04 -6.77 -10.91
N CYS A 42 6.32 -6.44 -10.82
CA CYS A 42 6.83 -5.58 -9.73
C CYS A 42 6.52 -4.11 -10.04
N GLU A 43 5.23 -3.81 -10.08
CA GLU A 43 4.65 -2.50 -10.39
C GLU A 43 3.48 -2.28 -9.42
N GLY A 44 3.22 -1.02 -9.10
CA GLY A 44 2.12 -0.60 -8.25
C GLY A 44 1.36 0.57 -8.86
N GLU A 45 0.10 0.67 -8.50
CA GLU A 45 -0.73 1.83 -8.73
C GLU A 45 -1.79 1.94 -7.62
N CYS A 46 -2.35 3.12 -7.44
CA CYS A 46 -3.51 3.30 -6.58
C CYS A 46 -4.58 4.14 -7.28
N ASP A 47 -5.85 3.82 -7.01
CA ASP A 47 -6.98 4.71 -7.29
C ASP A 47 -7.51 5.34 -5.99
N TYR A 48 -8.68 5.99 -6.02
CA TYR A 48 -9.25 6.66 -4.84
C TYR A 48 -9.59 5.74 -3.65
N THR A 49 -9.63 4.42 -3.86
CA THR A 49 -10.11 3.45 -2.86
C THR A 49 -9.36 2.12 -2.86
N THR A 50 -8.47 1.88 -3.82
CA THR A 50 -7.80 0.60 -4.02
C THR A 50 -6.30 0.80 -4.24
N ILE A 51 -5.51 -0.01 -3.54
CA ILE A 51 -4.08 -0.18 -3.80
C ILE A 51 -3.91 -1.45 -4.64
N TYR A 52 -3.26 -1.31 -5.78
CA TYR A 52 -2.86 -2.42 -6.64
C TYR A 52 -1.35 -2.52 -6.63
N PHE A 53 -0.81 -3.71 -6.43
CA PHE A 53 0.62 -3.93 -6.57
C PHE A 53 0.89 -5.37 -6.92
N GLY A 54 1.99 -5.67 -7.58
CA GLY A 54 2.37 -7.06 -7.81
C GLY A 54 3.55 -7.55 -7.01
N LEU A 55 3.77 -8.85 -7.09
CA LEU A 55 4.86 -9.53 -6.41
C LEU A 55 6.21 -9.22 -7.10
N CYS A 56 7.20 -8.84 -6.30
CA CYS A 56 8.56 -8.54 -6.74
C CYS A 56 9.50 -9.73 -6.61
N SER A 57 10.79 -9.52 -6.89
CA SER A 57 11.80 -10.59 -6.84
C SER A 57 12.06 -11.10 -5.41
N SER A 58 11.73 -10.29 -4.40
CA SER A 58 11.80 -10.65 -2.99
C SER A 58 10.59 -10.17 -2.19
N LEU A 59 10.39 -10.76 -1.01
CA LEU A 59 9.37 -10.32 -0.06
C LEU A 59 9.64 -8.90 0.44
N GLU A 60 10.91 -8.51 0.64
CA GLU A 60 11.26 -7.15 1.07
C GLU A 60 10.96 -6.11 -0.01
N GLU A 61 11.31 -6.38 -1.26
CA GLU A 61 10.92 -5.50 -2.39
C GLU A 61 9.41 -5.39 -2.54
N THR A 62 8.69 -6.51 -2.35
CA THR A 62 7.23 -6.52 -2.41
C THR A 62 6.62 -5.65 -1.30
N LYS A 63 7.20 -5.71 -0.09
CA LYS A 63 6.78 -4.86 1.03
C LYS A 63 7.10 -3.39 0.78
N ASP A 64 8.30 -3.08 0.27
CA ASP A 64 8.71 -1.71 -0.06
C ASP A 64 7.79 -1.09 -1.13
N LEU A 65 7.45 -1.87 -2.18
CA LEU A 65 6.48 -1.47 -3.20
C LEU A 65 5.09 -1.22 -2.60
N PHE A 66 4.62 -2.07 -1.70
CA PHE A 66 3.35 -1.83 -1.03
C PHE A 66 3.38 -0.54 -0.19
N LEU A 67 4.48 -0.25 0.51
CA LEU A 67 4.61 1.02 1.25
C LEU A 67 4.62 2.25 0.33
N HIS A 68 5.18 2.11 -0.88
CA HIS A 68 5.14 3.16 -1.90
C HIS A 68 3.69 3.52 -2.24
N GLU A 69 2.88 2.52 -2.59
CA GLU A 69 1.47 2.75 -2.95
C GLU A 69 0.62 3.17 -1.73
N ALA A 70 0.92 2.66 -0.54
CA ALA A 70 0.26 3.09 0.69
C ALA A 70 0.55 4.57 1.00
N ALA A 71 1.74 5.09 0.67
CA ALA A 71 2.03 6.51 0.82
C ALA A 71 1.17 7.37 -0.13
N HIS A 72 0.95 6.94 -1.37
CA HIS A 72 0.02 7.60 -2.29
C HIS A 72 -1.42 7.56 -1.76
N ALA A 73 -1.88 6.39 -1.29
CA ALA A 73 -3.22 6.25 -0.72
C ALA A 73 -3.44 7.20 0.47
N ILE A 74 -2.47 7.33 1.38
CA ILE A 74 -2.55 8.28 2.50
C ILE A 74 -2.59 9.72 2.00
N MET A 75 -1.79 10.07 1.00
CA MET A 75 -1.81 11.40 0.38
C MET A 75 -3.20 11.72 -0.20
N GLU A 76 -3.80 10.79 -0.95
CA GLU A 76 -5.15 10.93 -1.51
C GLU A 76 -6.23 11.13 -0.43
N THR A 77 -6.09 10.52 0.76
CA THR A 77 -7.03 10.77 1.87
C THR A 77 -7.01 12.21 2.39
N LYS A 78 -5.92 12.96 2.16
CA LYS A 78 -5.80 14.37 2.56
C LYS A 78 -6.39 15.34 1.52
N GLY A 79 -6.74 14.85 0.34
CA GLY A 79 -7.29 15.62 -0.77
C GLY A 79 -6.52 15.36 -2.07
N LYS A 80 -7.01 15.97 -3.17
CA LYS A 80 -6.36 15.83 -4.49
C LYS A 80 -4.96 16.43 -4.45
N VAL A 81 -3.97 15.61 -4.75
CA VAL A 81 -2.57 16.00 -4.87
C VAL A 81 -2.29 16.32 -6.34
N PRO A 82 -1.70 17.49 -6.66
CA PRO A 82 -1.25 17.77 -8.02
C PRO A 82 -0.25 16.71 -8.48
N TYR A 83 -0.30 16.34 -9.76
CA TYR A 83 0.60 15.31 -10.30
C TYR A 83 2.08 15.67 -10.11
N GLU A 84 2.44 16.96 -10.16
CA GLU A 84 3.80 17.43 -9.92
C GLU A 84 4.30 17.16 -8.48
N GLU A 85 3.40 16.88 -7.55
CA GLU A 85 3.69 16.66 -6.13
C GLU A 85 3.49 15.19 -5.69
N TRP A 86 3.17 14.28 -6.62
CA TRP A 86 2.94 12.86 -6.30
C TRP A 86 4.12 12.18 -5.61
N HIS A 87 5.36 12.56 -5.94
CA HIS A 87 6.57 12.14 -5.20
C HIS A 87 7.28 13.31 -4.51
N GLY A 88 6.50 14.30 -4.07
CA GLY A 88 7.00 15.49 -3.38
C GLY A 88 7.44 15.23 -1.93
N THR A 89 7.83 16.29 -1.23
CA THR A 89 8.33 16.22 0.16
C THR A 89 7.32 15.59 1.13
N GLU A 90 6.03 15.85 0.95
CA GLU A 90 5.00 15.27 1.82
C GLU A 90 4.88 13.75 1.62
N TRP A 91 4.82 13.31 0.37
CA TRP A 91 4.81 11.89 0.02
C TRP A 91 6.06 11.19 0.58
N GLN A 92 7.25 11.75 0.35
CA GLN A 92 8.51 11.19 0.87
C GLN A 92 8.49 11.08 2.39
N GLY A 93 8.00 12.10 3.10
CA GLY A 93 7.89 12.07 4.55
C GLY A 93 6.88 11.03 5.08
N ILE A 94 5.84 10.70 4.33
CA ILE A 94 4.93 9.60 4.67
C ILE A 94 5.63 8.26 4.43
N TYR A 95 6.23 8.10 3.25
CA TYR A 95 6.95 6.89 2.86
C TYR A 95 8.07 6.54 3.84
N ASP A 96 8.91 7.50 4.22
CA ASP A 96 10.01 7.29 5.18
C ASP A 96 9.50 6.83 6.55
N ARG A 97 8.39 7.42 7.04
CA ARG A 97 7.77 7.01 8.31
C ARG A 97 7.17 5.61 8.25
N LEU A 98 6.60 5.24 7.10
CA LEU A 98 6.11 3.88 6.90
C LEU A 98 7.27 2.88 6.90
N LYS A 99 8.37 3.20 6.21
CA LYS A 99 9.57 2.36 6.19
C LYS A 99 10.15 2.18 7.58
N GLU A 100 10.45 3.27 8.30
CA GLU A 100 11.01 3.21 9.66
C GLU A 100 10.18 2.36 10.62
N ARG A 101 8.86 2.33 10.43
CA ARG A 101 7.95 1.58 11.30
C ARG A 101 7.81 0.10 10.93
N TYR A 102 7.89 -0.25 9.65
CA TYR A 102 7.47 -1.57 9.17
C TYR A 102 8.57 -2.36 8.44
N LEU A 103 9.69 -1.74 8.09
CA LEU A 103 10.88 -2.34 7.49
C LEU A 103 12.11 -2.09 8.38
#